data_AF-A0A7X6YM53-F1
#
_entry.id   AF-A0A7X6YM53-F1
#
_cell.length_a   1.000
_cell.length_b   1.000
_cell.length_c   1.000
_cell.angle_alpha   90.00
_cell.angle_beta   90.00
_cell.angle_gamma   90.00
#
_symmetry.space_group_name_H-M   'P 1'
#
loop_
_entity.id
_entity.type
_entity.pdbx_description
1 polymer ?
#
loop_
_entity_poly.entity_id
_entity_poly.type
_entity_poly.pdbx_seq_one_letter_code
_entity_poly.pdbx_strand_id
1 'polypeptide(L)'
;MENASKALIMAGSVLIAIVVISLLVIFFGNLRGLQNTTQSVEQVEQATEFNKQYDAYARDVYGSELLSIANKINDYNERIAENDQYTQITLAVTIQNDIDNEYFKKGTYTTNSLIQKVENLEDKINSIGSQKIISSANKKVSRKVSKLATMRTADIEALGFTTTQYQELVSQYNSYKTLLTEIKSKTFKFVNFDYEKYTGRITKMNYKY
;
A
#
# COMPACT_ATOMS: atom_id res chain seq x y z
N MET A 1 15.35 56.06 -61.42
CA MET A 1 15.15 54.62 -61.13
C MET A 1 16.06 54.08 -60.02
N GLU A 2 17.10 54.82 -59.60
CA GLU A 2 18.09 54.37 -58.60
C GLU A 2 17.52 54.15 -57.18
N ASN A 3 16.56 54.96 -56.73
CA ASN A 3 15.95 54.84 -55.40
C ASN A 3 15.01 53.64 -55.24
N ALA A 4 14.31 53.25 -56.32
CA ALA A 4 13.45 52.07 -56.30
C ALA A 4 14.27 50.78 -56.23
N SER A 5 15.42 50.73 -56.91
CA SER A 5 16.35 49.59 -56.83
C SER A 5 17.03 49.49 -55.47
N LYS A 6 17.43 50.61 -54.86
CA LYS A 6 17.98 50.63 -53.49
C LYS A 6 16.94 50.22 -52.45
N ALA A 7 15.69 50.68 -52.59
CA ALA A 7 14.58 50.25 -51.75
C ALA A 7 14.25 48.76 -51.93
N LEU A 8 14.30 48.24 -53.17
CA LEU A 8 14.07 46.82 -53.46
C LEU A 8 15.16 45.93 -52.87
N ILE A 9 16.43 46.35 -52.93
CA ILE A 9 17.56 45.62 -52.33
C ILE A 9 17.47 45.65 -50.79
N MET A 10 17.10 46.79 -50.19
CA MET A 10 16.87 46.88 -48.74
C MET A 10 15.63 46.10 -48.28
N ALA A 11 14.55 46.09 -49.07
CA ALA A 11 13.36 45.30 -48.77
C ALA A 11 13.60 43.80 -48.95
N GLY A 12 14.42 43.41 -49.94
CA GLY A 12 14.78 42.02 -50.19
C GLY A 12 15.58 41.39 -49.05
N SER A 13 16.56 42.11 -48.48
CA SER A 13 17.34 41.61 -47.35
C SER A 13 16.52 41.49 -46.06
N VAL A 14 15.64 42.46 -45.80
CA VAL A 14 14.70 42.42 -44.65
C VAL A 14 13.68 41.30 -44.82
N LEU A 15 13.16 41.09 -46.03
CA LEU A 15 12.23 40.01 -46.33
C LEU A 15 12.87 38.64 -46.10
N ILE A 16 14.10 38.43 -46.57
CA ILE A 16 14.84 37.19 -46.34
C ILE A 16 15.08 36.96 -44.84
N ALA A 17 15.43 37.99 -44.07
CA ALA A 17 15.59 37.87 -42.62
C ALA A 17 14.29 37.43 -41.92
N ILE A 18 13.14 37.99 -42.31
CA ILE A 18 11.82 37.61 -41.75
C ILE A 18 11.47 36.15 -42.09
N VAL A 19 11.76 35.69 -43.31
CA VAL A 19 11.54 34.30 -43.72
C VAL A 19 12.40 33.34 -42.90
N VAL A 20 13.69 33.66 -42.70
CA VAL A 20 14.60 32.83 -41.89
C VAL A 20 14.13 32.78 -40.43
N ILE A 21 13.73 33.90 -39.84
CA ILE A 21 13.21 33.94 -38.46
C ILE A 21 11.91 33.13 -38.34
N SER A 22 11.01 33.23 -39.32
CA SER A 22 9.75 32.49 -39.34
C SER A 22 9.98 30.98 -39.40
N LEU A 23 10.93 30.53 -40.23
CA LEU A 23 11.34 29.13 -40.31
C LEU A 23 11.96 28.62 -39.02
N LEU A 24 12.79 29.43 -38.35
CA LEU A 24 13.35 29.09 -37.04
C LEU A 24 12.25 28.96 -35.98
N VAL A 25 11.28 29.88 -35.95
CA VAL A 25 10.14 29.82 -35.02
C VAL A 25 9.31 28.55 -35.25
N ILE A 26 9.04 28.19 -36.50
CA ILE A 26 8.33 26.95 -36.86
C ILE A 26 9.16 25.72 -36.47
N PHE A 27 10.47 25.73 -36.73
CA PHE A 27 11.39 24.64 -36.39
C PHE A 27 11.50 24.42 -34.87
N PHE A 28 11.66 25.49 -34.08
CA PHE A 28 11.65 25.42 -32.62
C PHE A 28 10.27 25.06 -32.07
N GLY A 29 9.18 25.48 -32.72
CA GLY A 29 7.81 25.07 -32.38
C GLY A 29 7.60 23.56 -32.56
N ASN A 30 8.08 23.00 -33.67
CA ASN A 30 8.01 21.57 -33.96
C ASN A 30 8.92 20.74 -33.02
N LEU A 31 10.13 21.22 -32.70
CA LEU A 31 11.02 20.57 -31.74
C LEU A 31 10.44 20.56 -30.32
N ARG A 32 9.81 21.66 -29.89
CA ARG A 32 9.08 21.70 -28.61
C ARG A 32 7.87 20.78 -28.61
N GLY A 33 7.12 20.72 -29.72
CA GLY A 33 6.02 19.77 -29.89
C GLY A 33 6.49 18.31 -29.80
N LEU A 34 7.62 17.98 -30.42
CA LEU A 34 8.25 16.66 -30.33
C LEU A 34 8.77 16.35 -28.93
N GLN A 35 9.51 17.26 -28.29
CA GLN A 35 9.98 17.07 -26.90
C GLN A 35 8.84 16.93 -25.90
N ASN A 36 7.77 17.73 -26.02
CA ASN A 36 6.58 17.61 -25.20
C ASN A 36 5.85 16.28 -25.46
N THR A 37 5.83 15.80 -26.70
CA THR A 37 5.25 14.49 -27.05
C THR A 37 6.09 13.35 -26.46
N THR A 38 7.41 13.38 -26.60
CA THR A 38 8.30 12.36 -26.02
C THR A 38 8.24 12.36 -24.49
N GLN A 39 8.25 13.53 -23.86
CA GLN A 39 8.16 13.67 -22.40
C GLN A 39 6.79 13.22 -21.86
N SER A 40 5.70 13.52 -22.57
CA SER A 40 4.36 13.02 -22.19
C SER A 40 4.23 11.51 -22.41
N VAL A 41 4.81 10.95 -23.47
CA VAL A 41 4.87 9.49 -23.69
C VAL A 41 5.67 8.82 -22.57
N GLU A 42 6.83 9.36 -22.20
CA GLU A 42 7.66 8.83 -21.12
C GLU A 42 6.94 8.91 -19.76
N GLN A 43 6.26 10.02 -19.46
CA GLN A 43 5.44 10.15 -18.24
C GLN A 43 4.29 9.15 -18.21
N VAL A 44 3.61 8.92 -19.34
CA VAL A 44 2.55 7.91 -19.46
C VAL A 44 3.10 6.51 -19.29
N GLU A 45 4.27 6.20 -19.85
CA GLU A 45 4.93 4.91 -19.72
C GLU A 45 5.35 4.64 -18.26
N GLN A 46 5.97 5.64 -17.61
CA GLN A 46 6.34 5.57 -16.19
C GLN A 46 5.11 5.38 -15.29
N ALA A 47 4.01 6.10 -15.54
CA ALA A 47 2.77 5.95 -14.78
C ALA A 47 2.10 4.60 -15.02
N THR A 48 2.13 4.11 -16.26
CA THR A 48 1.60 2.80 -16.63
C THR A 48 2.39 1.69 -15.93
N GLU A 49 3.71 1.74 -15.99
CA GLU A 49 4.57 0.73 -15.34
C GLU A 49 4.46 0.77 -13.82
N PHE A 50 4.27 1.97 -13.25
CA PHE A 50 3.95 2.11 -11.83
C PHE A 50 2.58 1.50 -11.48
N ASN A 51 1.53 1.84 -12.23
CA ASN A 51 0.16 1.38 -11.95
C ASN A 51 0.01 -0.14 -12.12
N LYS A 52 0.68 -0.75 -13.11
CA LYS A 52 0.73 -2.22 -13.31
C LYS A 52 1.08 -3.00 -12.05
N GLN A 53 1.88 -2.40 -11.16
CA GLN A 53 2.27 -3.03 -9.90
C GLN A 53 1.09 -3.25 -8.94
N TYR A 54 -0.05 -2.60 -9.21
CA TYR A 54 -1.24 -2.62 -8.37
C TYR A 54 -2.53 -3.01 -9.11
N ASP A 55 -2.51 -3.10 -10.45
CA ASP A 55 -3.67 -3.48 -11.27
C ASP A 55 -4.32 -4.80 -10.83
N ALA A 56 -3.51 -5.78 -10.42
CA ALA A 56 -4.01 -7.05 -9.89
C ALA A 56 -4.97 -6.85 -8.71
N TYR A 57 -4.83 -5.77 -7.95
CA TYR A 57 -5.63 -5.46 -6.77
C TYR A 57 -6.88 -4.62 -7.06
N ALA A 58 -7.15 -4.23 -8.31
CA ALA A 58 -8.38 -3.52 -8.69
C ALA A 58 -9.62 -4.47 -8.71
N ARG A 59 -9.85 -5.19 -7.61
CA ARG A 59 -10.88 -6.22 -7.43
C ARG A 59 -11.09 -6.50 -5.94
N ASP A 60 -12.11 -7.26 -5.62
CA ASP A 60 -12.30 -7.78 -4.26
C ASP A 60 -11.08 -8.62 -3.83
N VAL A 61 -10.56 -8.37 -2.63
CA VAL A 61 -9.34 -9.01 -2.12
C VAL A 61 -9.60 -9.69 -0.79
N TYR A 62 -8.86 -10.76 -0.50
CA TYR A 62 -8.81 -11.29 0.87
C TYR A 62 -8.01 -10.36 1.78
N GLY A 63 -8.31 -10.35 3.08
CA GLY A 63 -7.58 -9.55 4.05
C GLY A 63 -6.07 -9.84 4.06
N SER A 64 -5.65 -11.08 3.77
CA SER A 64 -4.23 -11.42 3.58
C SER A 64 -3.57 -10.64 2.44
N GLU A 65 -4.29 -10.49 1.32
CA GLU A 65 -3.82 -9.70 0.18
C GLU A 65 -3.85 -8.21 0.51
N LEU A 66 -4.88 -7.74 1.22
CA LEU A 66 -4.98 -6.36 1.70
C LEU A 66 -3.79 -5.97 2.57
N LEU A 67 -3.35 -6.85 3.46
CA LEU A 67 -2.16 -6.64 4.28
C LEU A 67 -0.87 -6.65 3.45
N SER A 68 -0.79 -7.49 2.42
CA SER A 68 0.34 -7.47 1.48
C SER A 68 0.39 -6.17 0.67
N ILE A 69 -0.76 -5.64 0.25
CA ILE A 69 -0.86 -4.32 -0.38
C ILE A 69 -0.41 -3.23 0.60
N ALA A 70 -0.87 -3.28 1.85
CA ALA A 70 -0.49 -2.31 2.87
C ALA A 70 1.03 -2.29 3.08
N ASN A 71 1.66 -3.45 3.23
CA ASN A 71 3.12 -3.56 3.38
C ASN A 71 3.86 -3.07 2.14
N LYS A 72 3.39 -3.44 0.93
CA LYS A 72 3.97 -2.95 -0.33
C LYS A 72 3.92 -1.41 -0.43
N ILE A 73 2.82 -0.80 0.01
CA ILE A 73 2.67 0.65 0.06
C ILE A 73 3.61 1.27 1.11
N ASN A 74 3.73 0.65 2.29
CA ASN A 74 4.64 1.13 3.33
C ASN A 74 6.09 1.14 2.85
N ASP A 75 6.56 0.02 2.30
CA ASP A 75 7.91 -0.10 1.71
C ASP A 75 8.16 0.92 0.59
N TYR A 76 7.15 1.17 -0.23
CA TYR A 76 7.25 2.20 -1.27
C TYR A 76 7.40 3.60 -0.66
N ASN A 77 6.53 3.95 0.28
CA ASN A 77 6.54 5.27 0.93
C ASN A 77 7.82 5.53 1.72
N GLU A 78 8.39 4.50 2.36
CA GLU A 78 9.69 4.58 3.04
C GLU A 78 10.82 4.93 2.06
N ARG A 79 10.88 4.26 0.90
CA ARG A 79 11.87 4.57 -0.15
C ARG A 79 11.70 5.96 -0.77
N ILE A 80 10.48 6.48 -0.81
CA ILE A 80 10.21 7.84 -1.30
C ILE A 80 10.69 8.89 -0.30
N ALA A 81 10.49 8.66 1.00
CA ALA A 81 10.89 9.61 2.03
C ALA A 81 12.40 9.94 1.96
N GLU A 82 13.19 9.05 1.38
CA GLU A 82 14.62 9.25 1.10
C GLU A 82 14.91 10.13 -0.14
N ASN A 83 13.95 10.27 -1.07
CA ASN A 83 14.16 10.83 -2.41
C ASN A 83 13.25 12.02 -2.78
N ASP A 84 12.30 12.42 -1.92
CA ASP A 84 11.47 13.65 -1.95
C ASP A 84 10.74 14.04 -3.27
N GLN A 85 10.75 13.17 -4.29
CA GLN A 85 10.29 13.48 -5.65
C GLN A 85 8.98 12.79 -6.06
N TYR A 86 8.45 11.89 -5.22
CA TYR A 86 7.28 11.08 -5.59
C TYR A 86 6.14 11.22 -4.58
N THR A 87 4.91 11.08 -5.07
CA THR A 87 3.71 11.15 -4.24
C THR A 87 3.51 9.84 -3.47
N GLN A 88 3.28 9.94 -2.16
CA GLN A 88 2.98 8.78 -1.31
C GLN A 88 1.66 8.12 -1.73
N ILE A 89 1.59 6.80 -1.60
CA ILE A 89 0.35 6.04 -1.77
C ILE A 89 -0.31 5.82 -0.42
N THR A 90 -1.64 5.83 -0.37
CA THR A 90 -2.40 5.46 0.82
C THR A 90 -3.39 4.33 0.53
N LEU A 91 -3.55 3.41 1.49
CA LEU A 91 -4.64 2.45 1.53
C LEU A 91 -5.70 2.99 2.49
N ALA A 92 -6.98 2.93 2.11
CA ALA A 92 -8.10 3.23 2.98
C ALA A 92 -9.09 2.07 3.00
N VAL A 93 -9.34 1.53 4.19
CA VAL A 93 -10.21 0.37 4.41
C VAL A 93 -11.34 0.79 5.33
N THR A 94 -12.56 0.89 4.80
CA THR A 94 -13.74 1.22 5.58
C THR A 94 -14.43 -0.04 6.07
N ILE A 95 -14.36 -0.30 7.37
CA ILE A 95 -15.12 -1.34 8.04
C ILE A 95 -16.49 -0.76 8.40
N GLN A 96 -17.56 -1.32 7.83
CA GLN A 96 -18.93 -0.84 7.98
C GLN A 96 -19.59 -1.37 9.26
N ASN A 97 -19.20 -2.57 9.68
CA ASN A 97 -19.65 -3.24 10.89
C ASN A 97 -18.45 -3.77 11.67
N ASP A 98 -18.51 -3.70 13.00
CA ASP A 98 -17.47 -4.24 13.88
C ASP A 98 -17.14 -5.69 13.48
N ILE A 99 -15.87 -5.96 13.21
CA ILE A 99 -15.36 -7.33 13.01
C ILE A 99 -15.16 -7.98 14.38
N ASP A 100 -14.68 -7.20 15.34
CA ASP A 100 -14.57 -7.60 16.74
C ASP A 100 -14.80 -6.40 17.67
N ASN A 101 -14.89 -6.69 18.97
CA ASN A 101 -15.26 -5.71 19.98
C ASN A 101 -14.12 -4.75 20.38
N GLU A 102 -12.87 -5.05 20.03
CA GLU A 102 -11.67 -4.35 20.51
C GLU A 102 -10.80 -3.78 19.37
N TYR A 103 -10.42 -4.58 18.38
CA TYR A 103 -9.38 -4.23 17.41
C TYR A 103 -9.91 -3.56 16.15
N PHE A 104 -10.85 -4.18 15.47
CA PHE A 104 -11.34 -3.83 14.14
C PHE A 104 -12.82 -3.44 14.22
N LYS A 105 -13.06 -2.28 14.82
CA LYS A 105 -14.39 -1.67 14.91
C LYS A 105 -14.76 -0.96 13.61
N LYS A 106 -16.02 -0.57 13.50
CA LYS A 106 -16.52 0.31 12.46
C LYS A 106 -15.67 1.58 12.38
N GLY A 107 -15.18 1.88 11.18
CA GLY A 107 -14.32 3.03 10.93
C GLY A 107 -13.49 2.87 9.66
N THR A 108 -12.66 3.88 9.37
CA THR A 108 -11.73 3.84 8.25
C THR A 108 -10.31 3.68 8.76
N TYR A 109 -9.61 2.68 8.24
CA TYR A 109 -8.23 2.36 8.57
C TYR A 109 -7.33 2.78 7.41
N THR A 110 -6.22 3.45 7.72
CA THR A 110 -5.17 3.80 6.76
C THR A 110 -4.17 2.65 6.65
N THR A 111 -3.24 2.72 5.70
CA THR A 111 -2.10 1.79 5.59
C THR A 111 -1.46 1.54 6.95
N ASN A 112 -1.02 2.61 7.62
CA ASN A 112 -0.25 2.50 8.85
C ASN A 112 -1.09 2.00 10.01
N SER A 113 -2.35 2.46 10.14
CA SER A 113 -3.20 2.02 11.25
C SER A 113 -3.65 0.57 11.10
N LEU A 114 -3.83 0.08 9.87
CA LEU A 114 -4.11 -1.32 9.59
C LEU A 114 -2.92 -2.21 9.94
N ILE A 115 -1.71 -1.86 9.47
CA ILE A 115 -0.47 -2.60 9.76
C ILE A 115 -0.25 -2.66 11.27
N GLN A 116 -0.25 -1.50 11.95
CA GLN A 116 -0.03 -1.44 13.40
C GLN A 116 -1.04 -2.27 14.19
N LYS A 117 -2.32 -2.32 13.77
CA LYS A 117 -3.31 -3.15 14.47
C LYS A 117 -3.02 -4.64 14.33
N VAL A 118 -2.59 -5.08 13.15
CA VAL A 118 -2.20 -6.47 12.93
C VAL A 118 -0.91 -6.82 13.67
N GLU A 119 0.10 -5.95 13.63
CA GLU A 119 1.35 -6.14 14.38
C GLU A 119 1.09 -6.24 15.88
N ASN A 120 0.29 -5.34 16.45
CA ASN A 120 -0.10 -5.40 17.86
C ASN A 120 -0.81 -6.72 18.22
N LEU A 121 -1.63 -7.26 17.32
CA LEU A 121 -2.31 -8.54 17.51
C LEU A 121 -1.31 -9.70 17.46
N GLU A 122 -0.39 -9.69 16.50
CA GLU A 122 0.69 -10.69 16.37
C GLU A 122 1.63 -10.65 17.59
N ASP A 123 1.97 -9.48 18.10
CA ASP A 123 2.76 -9.29 19.32
C ASP A 123 2.07 -9.85 20.55
N LYS A 124 0.75 -9.62 20.73
CA LYS A 124 0.00 -10.25 21.84
C LYS A 124 -0.01 -11.78 21.70
N ILE A 125 -0.19 -12.32 20.50
CA ILE A 125 -0.15 -13.76 20.23
C ILE A 125 1.23 -14.33 20.60
N ASN A 126 2.30 -13.68 20.17
CA ASN A 126 3.67 -14.11 20.42
C ASN A 126 4.02 -14.01 21.91
N SER A 127 3.67 -12.90 22.55
CA SER A 127 3.89 -12.66 23.97
C SER A 127 3.21 -13.74 24.81
N ILE A 128 1.89 -13.94 24.67
CA ILE A 128 1.14 -14.96 25.40
C ILE A 128 1.63 -16.36 25.03
N GLY A 129 1.78 -16.64 23.73
CA GLY A 129 2.19 -17.95 23.22
C GLY A 129 3.57 -18.40 23.72
N SER A 130 4.45 -17.47 24.07
CA SER A 130 5.79 -17.73 24.60
C SER A 130 5.82 -18.05 26.10
N GLN A 131 4.78 -17.66 26.85
CA GLN A 131 4.70 -17.87 28.30
C GLN A 131 4.75 -19.35 28.65
N LYS A 132 5.50 -19.70 29.69
CA LYS A 132 5.60 -21.07 30.20
C LYS A 132 4.68 -21.25 31.39
N ILE A 133 3.85 -22.28 31.32
CA ILE A 133 3.03 -22.73 32.44
C ILE A 133 3.70 -23.95 33.07
N ILE A 134 3.70 -24.00 34.40
CA ILE A 134 4.21 -25.12 35.19
C ILE A 134 3.03 -26.02 35.57
N SER A 135 3.21 -27.33 35.44
CA SER A 135 2.20 -28.32 35.83
C SER A 135 1.95 -28.27 37.34
N SER A 136 0.68 -28.35 37.74
CA SER A 136 0.29 -28.43 39.14
C SER A 136 0.64 -29.80 39.75
N ALA A 137 0.63 -30.86 38.93
CA ALA A 137 0.99 -32.22 39.34
C ALA A 137 2.51 -32.43 39.46
N ASN A 138 3.32 -31.74 38.64
CA ASN A 138 4.77 -31.86 38.69
C ASN A 138 5.47 -30.54 38.31
N LYS A 139 6.08 -29.88 39.30
CA LYS A 139 6.78 -28.59 39.14
C LYS A 139 7.97 -28.62 38.18
N LYS A 140 8.49 -29.80 37.82
CA LYS A 140 9.56 -29.96 36.81
C LYS A 140 9.03 -29.98 35.37
N VAL A 141 7.72 -30.14 35.19
CA VAL A 141 7.07 -30.15 33.88
C VAL A 141 6.54 -28.75 33.57
N SER A 142 7.02 -28.16 32.49
CA SER A 142 6.48 -26.91 31.95
C SER A 142 6.27 -26.99 30.45
N ARG A 143 5.33 -26.20 29.93
CA ARG A 143 5.01 -26.09 28.50
C ARG A 143 4.67 -24.65 28.15
N LYS A 144 4.99 -24.24 26.93
CA LYS A 144 4.56 -22.96 26.39
C LYS A 144 3.05 -22.96 26.14
N VAL A 145 2.38 -21.82 26.32
CA VAL A 145 0.95 -21.66 26.01
C VAL A 145 0.63 -22.08 24.59
N SER A 146 1.45 -21.66 23.61
CA SER A 146 1.31 -22.06 22.20
C SER A 146 1.37 -23.57 21.99
N LYS A 147 2.17 -24.31 22.77
CA LYS A 147 2.21 -25.77 22.70
C LYS A 147 0.95 -26.37 23.29
N LEU A 148 0.54 -25.90 24.47
CA LEU A 148 -0.66 -26.38 25.15
C LEU A 148 -1.92 -26.15 24.31
N ALA A 149 -2.04 -25.01 23.62
CA ALA A 149 -3.16 -24.69 22.74
C ALA A 149 -3.34 -25.68 21.56
N THR A 150 -2.31 -26.45 21.21
CA THR A 150 -2.34 -27.46 20.13
C THR A 150 -2.46 -28.89 20.64
N MET A 151 -2.41 -29.10 21.95
CA MET A 151 -2.48 -30.42 22.56
C MET A 151 -3.94 -30.85 22.74
N ARG A 152 -4.19 -32.17 22.76
CA ARG A 152 -5.51 -32.70 23.11
C ARG A 152 -5.75 -32.50 24.60
N THR A 153 -7.00 -32.22 24.97
CA THR A 153 -7.40 -31.98 26.37
C THR A 153 -6.95 -33.11 27.31
N ALA A 154 -7.12 -34.38 26.89
CA ALA A 154 -6.70 -35.54 27.69
C ALA A 154 -5.18 -35.57 27.97
N ASP A 155 -4.35 -35.16 27.00
CA ASP A 155 -2.88 -35.13 27.17
C ASP A 155 -2.47 -33.99 28.13
N ILE A 156 -3.20 -32.88 28.09
CA ILE A 156 -2.99 -31.70 28.95
C ILE A 156 -3.35 -32.05 30.40
N GLU A 157 -4.49 -32.69 30.61
CA GLU A 157 -4.96 -33.17 31.91
C GLU A 157 -4.03 -34.22 32.50
N ALA A 158 -3.58 -35.19 31.69
CA ALA A 158 -2.62 -36.21 32.12
C ALA A 158 -1.27 -35.62 32.55
N LEU A 159 -0.86 -34.50 31.96
CA LEU A 159 0.33 -33.76 32.36
C LEU A 159 0.11 -32.84 33.57
N GLY A 160 -1.11 -32.75 34.09
CA GLY A 160 -1.45 -31.93 35.26
C GLY A 160 -1.52 -30.43 34.98
N PHE A 161 -1.91 -30.04 33.77
CA PHE A 161 -2.22 -28.63 33.45
C PHE A 161 -3.73 -28.39 33.61
N THR A 162 -4.17 -28.23 34.85
CA THR A 162 -5.60 -28.04 35.20
C THR A 162 -5.89 -26.70 35.85
N THR A 163 -4.93 -25.77 35.87
CA THR A 163 -5.08 -24.48 36.53
C THR A 163 -5.97 -23.54 35.72
N THR A 164 -6.74 -22.70 36.41
CA THR A 164 -7.54 -21.62 35.80
C THR A 164 -6.65 -20.70 34.95
N GLN A 165 -5.44 -20.41 35.43
CA GLN A 165 -4.44 -19.64 34.69
C GLN A 165 -4.09 -20.25 33.32
N TYR A 166 -3.99 -21.57 33.21
CA TYR A 166 -3.75 -22.24 31.93
C TYR A 166 -4.92 -22.03 30.96
N GLN A 167 -6.14 -22.24 31.44
CA GLN A 167 -7.34 -22.12 30.64
C GLN A 167 -7.53 -20.69 30.12
N GLU A 168 -7.31 -19.70 30.97
CA GLU A 168 -7.39 -18.28 30.60
C GLU A 168 -6.37 -17.90 29.54
N LEU A 169 -5.09 -18.27 29.72
CA LEU A 169 -4.04 -17.92 28.77
C LEU A 169 -4.22 -18.61 27.41
N VAL A 170 -4.62 -19.88 27.39
CA VAL A 170 -4.91 -20.58 26.13
C VAL A 170 -6.15 -20.02 25.45
N SER A 171 -7.19 -19.66 26.21
CA SER A 171 -8.39 -19.02 25.67
C SER A 171 -8.06 -17.69 25.01
N GLN A 172 -7.31 -16.81 25.68
CA GLN A 172 -6.86 -15.53 25.13
C GLN A 172 -5.94 -15.71 23.90
N TYR A 173 -5.00 -16.66 23.96
CA TYR A 173 -4.14 -16.97 22.82
C TYR A 173 -4.95 -17.39 21.59
N ASN A 174 -5.94 -18.28 21.80
CA ASN A 174 -6.79 -18.78 20.72
C ASN A 174 -7.75 -17.71 20.19
N SER A 175 -8.28 -16.82 21.03
CA SER A 175 -9.15 -15.73 20.57
C SER A 175 -8.40 -14.77 19.65
N TYR A 176 -7.19 -14.34 20.03
CA TYR A 176 -6.37 -13.48 19.17
C TYR A 176 -5.96 -14.16 17.86
N LYS A 177 -5.58 -15.44 17.93
CA LYS A 177 -5.25 -16.22 16.72
C LYS A 177 -6.45 -16.39 15.78
N THR A 178 -7.63 -16.60 16.35
CA THR A 178 -8.89 -16.69 15.60
C THR A 178 -9.19 -15.35 14.93
N LEU A 179 -9.10 -14.24 15.65
CA LEU A 179 -9.30 -12.91 15.09
C LEU A 179 -8.32 -12.59 13.95
N LEU A 180 -7.03 -12.92 14.12
CA LEU A 180 -6.03 -12.73 13.07
C LEU A 180 -6.38 -13.54 11.81
N THR A 181 -6.84 -14.77 12.00
CA THR A 181 -7.27 -15.65 10.90
C THR A 181 -8.53 -15.12 10.23
N GLU A 182 -9.48 -14.62 11.02
CA GLU A 182 -10.72 -14.05 10.53
C GLU A 182 -10.47 -12.81 9.65
N ILE A 183 -9.64 -11.87 10.13
CA ILE A 183 -9.26 -10.69 9.33
C ILE A 183 -8.57 -11.10 8.04
N LYS A 184 -7.62 -12.04 8.09
CA LYS A 184 -6.88 -12.50 6.92
C LYS A 184 -7.77 -13.20 5.89
N SER A 185 -8.86 -13.86 6.33
CA SER A 185 -9.76 -14.63 5.46
C SER A 185 -10.99 -13.86 4.96
N LYS A 186 -11.37 -12.75 5.59
CA LYS A 186 -12.47 -11.89 5.13
C LYS A 186 -12.18 -11.30 3.77
N THR A 187 -13.23 -11.12 2.97
CA THR A 187 -13.15 -10.46 1.66
C THR A 187 -13.50 -8.98 1.79
N PHE A 188 -12.57 -8.12 1.39
CA PHE A 188 -12.74 -6.67 1.33
C PHE A 188 -13.11 -6.29 -0.09
N LYS A 189 -14.23 -5.59 -0.23
CA LYS A 189 -14.79 -5.16 -1.50
C LYS A 189 -14.01 -3.97 -2.05
N PHE A 190 -13.62 -4.07 -3.31
CA PHE A 190 -13.01 -2.94 -4.01
C PHE A 190 -14.01 -1.80 -4.16
N VAL A 191 -13.55 -0.57 -3.96
CA VAL A 191 -14.36 0.64 -4.18
C VAL A 191 -13.87 1.37 -5.41
N ASN A 192 -12.64 1.90 -5.34
CA ASN A 192 -11.98 2.60 -6.43
C ASN A 192 -10.50 2.82 -6.11
N PHE A 193 -9.72 3.20 -7.12
CA PHE A 193 -8.43 3.85 -6.95
C PHE A 193 -8.56 5.34 -7.27
N ASP A 194 -7.82 6.17 -6.54
CA ASP A 194 -7.66 7.59 -6.85
C ASP A 194 -6.28 7.81 -7.49
N TYR A 195 -6.21 8.79 -8.39
CA TYR A 195 -5.04 9.02 -9.25
C TYR A 195 -4.55 10.48 -9.13
N GLU A 196 -3.25 10.67 -9.23
CA GLU A 196 -2.63 11.99 -9.31
C GLU A 196 -2.99 12.67 -10.64
N LYS A 197 -3.45 13.92 -10.56
CA LYS A 197 -3.98 14.66 -11.72
C LYS A 197 -2.97 14.87 -12.85
N TYR A 198 -1.69 14.99 -12.54
CA TYR A 198 -0.64 15.35 -13.50
C TYR A 198 0.11 14.14 -14.07
N THR A 199 0.33 13.11 -13.26
CA THR A 199 1.10 11.92 -13.68
C THR A 199 0.20 10.73 -14.00
N GLY A 200 -1.04 10.69 -13.52
CA GLY A 200 -1.93 9.53 -13.66
C GLY A 200 -1.53 8.34 -12.77
N ARG A 201 -0.61 8.53 -11.82
CA ARG A 201 -0.18 7.50 -10.87
C ARG A 201 -1.22 7.28 -9.78
N ILE A 202 -1.40 6.04 -9.34
CA ILE A 202 -2.26 5.72 -8.19
C ILE A 202 -1.73 6.44 -6.93
N THR A 203 -2.61 7.13 -6.21
CA THR A 203 -2.31 7.78 -4.93
C THR A 203 -3.10 7.21 -3.77
N LYS A 204 -4.25 6.58 -4.06
CA LYS A 204 -5.08 5.97 -3.04
C LYS A 204 -5.80 4.73 -3.53
N MET A 205 -5.89 3.73 -2.65
CA MET A 205 -6.66 2.51 -2.88
C MET A 205 -7.75 2.37 -1.83
N ASN A 206 -9.01 2.34 -2.24
CA ASN A 206 -10.15 2.31 -1.33
C ASN A 206 -10.84 0.94 -1.36
N TYR A 207 -11.03 0.35 -0.18
CA TYR A 207 -11.76 -0.89 0.04
C TYR A 207 -12.78 -0.74 1.16
N LYS A 208 -13.77 -1.62 1.18
CA LYS A 208 -14.77 -1.69 2.26
C LYS A 208 -15.05 -3.13 2.69
N TYR A 209 -15.40 -3.31 3.95
CA TYR A 209 -15.91 -4.57 4.50
C TYR A 209 -17.24 -4.32 5.21
#